data_AF-A0A1C3IV42-F1
#
_entry.id   AF-A0A1C3IV42-F1
#
_cell.length_a   1.000
_cell.length_b   1.000
_cell.length_c   1.000
_cell.angle_alpha   90.00
_cell.angle_beta   90.00
_cell.angle_gamma   90.00
#
_symmetry.space_group_name_H-M   'P 1'
#
loop_
_entity.id
_entity.type
_entity.pdbx_description
1 polymer ?
#
loop_
_entity_poly.entity_id
_entity_poly.type
_entity_poly.pdbx_seq_one_letter_code
_entity_poly.pdbx_strand_id
1 'polypeptide(L)'
;METSKGLTREQIRCFRRDGYLGPLPRFANVELIQDVLTEVREIAQSPEPHPLYGRYSVRDWHLVSTKIKELLTDSALIPKLQTLIGDDLALWRSKIFHKKSGENGTGWHQEWGEFDGEEIGNNKPSLRPKHERRDRWWNLTVWVALTDVELDCAPLRFIRGSHKKQYPKTMVPMTESEFWHDPFIDCKTIEDVVERANNHTLVLDVDTSGLFENYQISGKSFEDVKTYVRAELAKLPAKKTLGVDESEEDIVTIPMKKGEFVIFTERTMHGSLPNTSSNDRFGINFRVTATDTEIYPFRYLGDFIDGSNIDITRHSSLLLCGKDLSNARNSYT
;
A
#
# COMPACT_ATOMS: atom_id res chain seq x y z
N MET A 1 14.55 23.85 18.89
CA MET A 1 13.68 22.99 18.08
C MET A 1 12.61 23.87 17.47
N GLU A 2 12.66 24.11 16.15
CA GLU A 2 11.59 24.81 15.45
C GLU A 2 10.29 24.03 15.66
N THR A 3 9.27 24.68 16.19
CA THR A 3 7.92 24.11 16.27
C THR A 3 7.49 23.73 14.86
N SER A 4 7.17 22.44 14.66
CA SER A 4 6.74 21.91 13.37
C SER A 4 5.58 22.74 12.82
N LYS A 5 5.82 23.44 11.70
CA LYS A 5 4.81 24.22 11.01
C LYS A 5 3.96 23.29 10.12
N GLY A 6 2.66 23.56 10.10
CA GLY A 6 1.73 22.98 9.12
C GLY A 6 2.08 23.36 7.68
N LEU A 7 1.25 22.97 6.72
CA LEU A 7 1.50 23.27 5.31
C LEU A 7 1.35 24.77 5.02
N THR A 8 2.20 25.30 4.13
CA THR A 8 2.06 26.67 3.66
C THR A 8 0.79 26.83 2.82
N ARG A 9 0.30 28.08 2.67
CA ARG A 9 -0.85 28.36 1.80
C ARG A 9 -0.64 27.87 0.36
N GLU A 10 0.59 27.94 -0.15
CA GLU A 10 0.90 27.44 -1.49
C GLU A 10 0.84 25.92 -1.56
N GLN A 11 1.42 25.22 -0.59
CA GLN A 11 1.35 23.75 -0.51
C GLN A 11 -0.09 23.25 -0.44
N ILE A 12 -0.95 23.93 0.34
CA ILE A 12 -2.38 23.61 0.41
C ILE A 12 -3.06 23.84 -0.94
N ARG A 13 -2.75 24.93 -1.65
CA ARG A 13 -3.29 25.19 -2.99
C ARG A 13 -2.88 24.10 -3.98
N CYS A 14 -1.60 23.72 -4.01
CA CYS A 14 -1.11 22.64 -4.87
C CYS A 14 -1.82 21.32 -4.56
N PHE A 15 -1.91 20.92 -3.28
CA PHE A 15 -2.58 19.68 -2.89
C PHE A 15 -4.06 19.66 -3.32
N ARG A 16 -4.79 20.77 -3.13
CA ARG A 16 -6.20 20.88 -3.56
C ARG A 16 -6.34 20.81 -5.08
N ARG A 17 -5.41 21.39 -5.82
CA ARG A 17 -5.39 21.38 -7.29
C ARG A 17 -5.11 19.98 -7.81
N ASP A 18 -4.08 19.33 -7.26
CA ASP A 18 -3.41 18.17 -7.87
C ASP A 18 -3.77 16.83 -7.23
N GLY A 19 -4.25 16.81 -5.97
CA GLY A 19 -4.56 15.59 -5.21
C GLY A 19 -3.37 14.99 -4.45
N TYR A 20 -2.16 15.44 -4.79
CA TYR A 20 -0.92 15.08 -4.12
C TYR A 20 -0.06 16.32 -3.80
N LEU A 21 0.92 16.15 -2.93
CA LEU A 21 1.94 17.13 -2.60
C LEU A 21 3.29 16.44 -2.42
N GLY A 22 4.26 16.84 -3.23
CA GLY A 22 5.67 16.48 -3.07
C GLY A 22 6.46 16.51 -4.39
N PRO A 23 7.73 16.06 -4.36
CA PRO A 23 8.41 15.54 -3.18
C PRO A 23 8.59 16.61 -2.11
N LEU A 24 8.39 16.22 -0.86
CA LEU A 24 8.59 17.05 0.32
C LEU A 24 9.94 16.71 0.95
N PRO A 25 10.64 17.71 1.54
CA PRO A 25 11.94 17.48 2.17
C PRO A 25 11.85 16.44 3.29
N ARG A 26 12.91 15.66 3.45
CA ARG A 26 13.05 14.70 4.54
C ARG A 26 12.65 15.27 5.90
N PHE A 27 11.81 14.54 6.64
CA PHE A 27 11.31 14.94 7.96
C PHE A 27 12.04 14.26 9.13
N ALA A 28 12.47 13.00 8.95
CA ALA A 28 13.16 12.22 9.98
C ALA A 28 14.69 12.25 9.79
N ASN A 29 15.46 11.96 10.84
CA ASN A 29 16.93 11.89 10.75
C ASN A 29 17.42 10.76 9.81
N VAL A 30 18.64 10.88 9.29
CA VAL A 30 19.15 9.95 8.25
C VAL A 30 19.44 8.58 8.85
N GLU A 31 19.86 8.54 10.11
CA GLU A 31 20.18 7.34 10.87
C GLU A 31 18.94 6.45 11.03
N LEU A 32 17.81 7.00 11.46
CA LEU A 32 16.53 6.31 11.58
C LEU A 32 16.04 5.80 10.23
N ILE A 33 16.17 6.59 9.16
CA ILE A 33 15.79 6.13 7.81
C ILE A 33 16.69 4.99 7.35
N GLN A 34 17.98 5.03 7.68
CA GLN A 34 18.90 3.93 7.38
C GLN A 34 18.57 2.68 8.19
N ASP A 35 18.24 2.82 9.47
CA ASP A 35 17.83 1.74 10.35
C ASP A 35 16.53 1.08 9.86
N VAL A 36 15.53 1.88 9.50
CA VAL A 36 14.28 1.40 8.90
C VAL A 36 14.55 0.72 7.56
N LEU A 37 15.43 1.27 6.70
CA LEU A 37 15.79 0.63 5.44
C LEU A 37 16.41 -0.76 5.66
N THR A 38 17.28 -0.92 6.66
CA THR A 38 17.89 -2.22 6.97
C THR A 38 16.82 -3.24 7.36
N GLU A 39 15.91 -2.88 8.27
CA GLU A 39 14.84 -3.78 8.72
C GLU A 39 13.84 -4.09 7.59
N VAL A 40 13.49 -3.09 6.78
CA VAL A 40 12.61 -3.27 5.63
C VAL A 40 13.22 -4.20 4.57
N ARG A 41 14.54 -4.14 4.36
CA ARG A 41 15.25 -5.08 3.47
C ARG A 41 15.18 -6.50 3.99
N GLU A 42 15.44 -6.70 5.28
CA GLU A 42 15.35 -8.01 5.93
C GLU A 42 13.94 -8.59 5.78
N ILE A 43 12.91 -7.81 6.10
CA ILE A 43 11.50 -8.23 5.95
C ILE A 43 11.19 -8.64 4.50
N ALA A 44 11.61 -7.84 3.51
CA ALA A 44 11.25 -8.07 2.11
C ALA A 44 12.05 -9.23 1.47
N GLN A 45 13.29 -9.45 1.91
CA GLN A 45 14.22 -10.40 1.29
C GLN A 45 14.34 -11.72 2.05
N SER A 46 13.85 -11.79 3.29
CA SER A 46 13.82 -13.00 4.12
C SER A 46 12.42 -13.17 4.72
N PRO A 47 11.45 -13.64 3.91
CA PRO A 47 10.05 -13.61 4.28
C PRO A 47 9.73 -14.62 5.39
N GLU A 48 9.37 -14.11 6.55
CA GLU A 48 8.91 -14.88 7.72
C GLU A 48 7.44 -14.56 8.05
N PRO A 49 6.73 -15.45 8.78
CA PRO A 49 5.37 -15.16 9.25
C PRO A 49 5.30 -13.85 10.05
N HIS A 50 4.41 -12.94 9.62
CA HIS A 50 4.19 -11.67 10.32
C HIS A 50 3.64 -11.93 11.73
N PRO A 51 4.21 -11.33 12.80
CA PRO A 51 3.83 -11.65 14.18
C PRO A 51 2.35 -11.44 14.53
N LEU A 52 1.65 -10.57 13.80
CA LEU A 52 0.21 -10.33 13.99
C LEU A 52 -0.69 -11.22 13.13
N TYR A 53 -0.21 -11.71 11.99
CA TYR A 53 -1.05 -12.33 10.96
C TYR A 53 -0.79 -13.82 10.77
N GLY A 54 0.30 -14.35 11.34
CA GLY A 54 0.64 -15.78 11.23
C GLY A 54 1.07 -16.23 9.83
N ARG A 55 1.17 -15.31 8.87
CA ARG A 55 1.70 -15.55 7.51
C ARG A 55 2.51 -14.35 7.04
N TYR A 56 3.31 -14.52 6.00
CA TYR A 56 4.12 -13.43 5.47
C TYR A 56 3.25 -12.23 5.07
N SER A 57 3.68 -11.04 5.47
CA SER A 57 3.04 -9.79 5.06
C SER A 57 4.02 -8.64 5.15
N VAL A 58 3.89 -7.71 4.21
CA VAL A 58 4.62 -6.44 4.19
C VAL A 58 3.82 -5.30 4.83
N ARG A 59 2.65 -5.60 5.41
CA ARG A 59 1.74 -4.65 6.04
C ARG A 59 2.05 -4.51 7.53
N ASP A 60 1.77 -3.33 8.08
CA ASP A 60 1.57 -3.08 9.51
C ASP A 60 2.75 -3.39 10.45
N TRP A 61 3.96 -3.47 9.91
CA TRP A 61 5.21 -3.56 10.68
C TRP A 61 5.42 -2.41 11.68
N HIS A 62 4.72 -1.28 11.54
CA HIS A 62 4.69 -0.21 12.55
C HIS A 62 4.09 -0.62 13.90
N LEU A 63 3.37 -1.73 13.96
CA LEU A 63 2.83 -2.32 15.20
C LEU A 63 3.82 -3.30 15.85
N VAL A 64 4.90 -3.65 15.16
CA VAL A 64 5.89 -4.65 15.61
C VAL A 64 7.26 -4.00 15.84
N SER A 65 7.72 -3.19 14.89
CA SER A 65 9.00 -2.50 14.91
C SER A 65 8.88 -1.13 15.56
N THR A 66 9.69 -0.89 16.59
CA THR A 66 9.80 0.42 17.24
C THR A 66 10.39 1.48 16.31
N LYS A 67 11.34 1.10 15.44
CA LYS A 67 11.99 2.00 14.46
C LYS A 67 11.02 2.43 13.38
N ILE A 68 10.25 1.49 12.82
CA ILE A 68 9.21 1.81 11.83
C ILE A 68 8.12 2.65 12.47
N LYS A 69 7.69 2.33 13.70
CA LYS A 69 6.74 3.15 14.45
C LYS A 69 7.25 4.58 14.64
N GLU A 70 8.49 4.75 15.08
CA GLU A 70 9.12 6.06 15.28
C GLU A 70 9.10 6.90 13.99
N LEU A 71 9.51 6.32 12.86
CA LEU A 71 9.50 7.01 11.57
C LEU A 71 8.09 7.46 11.17
N LEU A 72 7.08 6.60 11.28
CA LEU A 72 5.75 6.87 10.74
C LEU A 72 4.87 7.72 11.69
N THR A 73 5.31 7.88 12.94
CA THR A 73 4.65 8.72 13.97
C THR A 73 5.40 10.02 14.25
N ASP A 74 6.38 10.39 13.42
CA ASP A 74 7.19 11.60 13.62
C ASP A 74 6.30 12.85 13.73
N SER A 75 6.47 13.57 14.83
CA SER A 75 5.71 14.78 15.16
C SER A 75 5.79 15.89 14.09
N ALA A 76 6.83 15.88 13.23
CA ALA A 76 6.98 16.82 12.13
C ALA A 76 5.88 16.67 11.05
N LEU A 77 5.26 15.49 10.97
CA LEU A 77 4.19 15.17 10.02
C LEU A 77 2.82 15.63 10.50
N ILE A 78 2.55 15.55 11.81
CA ILE A 78 1.21 15.74 12.38
C ILE A 78 0.58 17.08 11.94
N PRO A 79 1.22 18.26 12.09
CA PRO A 79 0.61 19.53 11.68
C PRO A 79 0.29 19.61 10.18
N LYS A 80 1.06 18.89 9.34
CA LYS A 80 0.84 18.87 7.89
C LYS A 80 -0.41 18.05 7.55
N LEU A 81 -0.56 16.89 8.19
CA LEU A 81 -1.73 16.03 8.02
C LEU A 81 -3.00 16.68 8.59
N GLN A 82 -2.89 17.35 9.75
CA GLN A 82 -4.02 18.07 10.34
C GLN A 82 -4.56 19.17 9.42
N THR A 83 -3.66 19.87 8.73
CA THR A 83 -4.03 20.89 7.73
C THR A 83 -4.89 20.33 6.58
N LEU A 84 -4.79 19.02 6.30
CA LEU A 84 -5.43 18.39 5.15
C LEU A 84 -6.73 17.64 5.47
N ILE A 85 -6.83 16.96 6.62
CA ILE A 85 -7.99 16.11 6.95
C ILE A 85 -8.62 16.33 8.34
N GLY A 86 -8.08 17.24 9.16
CA GLY A 86 -8.62 17.63 10.48
C GLY A 86 -7.77 17.21 11.68
N ASP A 87 -8.24 17.51 12.89
CA ASP A 87 -7.40 17.44 14.10
C ASP A 87 -7.29 16.04 14.72
N ASP A 88 -8.23 15.16 14.41
CA ASP A 88 -8.35 13.82 14.99
C ASP A 88 -7.91 12.74 13.98
N LEU A 89 -6.69 12.22 14.17
CA LEU A 89 -6.00 11.41 13.17
C LEU A 89 -5.63 10.03 13.70
N ALA A 90 -5.86 9.00 12.86
CA ALA A 90 -5.46 7.63 13.12
C ALA A 90 -4.53 7.12 12.02
N LEU A 91 -3.37 6.60 12.39
CA LEU A 91 -2.55 5.77 11.51
C LEU A 91 -3.07 4.34 11.61
N TRP A 92 -3.61 3.83 10.52
CA TRP A 92 -4.34 2.57 10.53
C TRP A 92 -3.64 1.47 9.73
N ARG A 93 -2.75 1.85 8.80
CA ARG A 93 -1.98 0.92 7.98
C ARG A 93 -0.61 1.45 7.61
N SER A 94 0.37 0.56 7.52
CA SER A 94 1.61 0.78 6.76
C SER A 94 1.81 -0.33 5.73
N LYS A 95 2.53 -0.06 4.64
CA LYS A 95 2.93 -1.09 3.66
C LYS A 95 4.33 -0.82 3.14
N ILE A 96 5.19 -1.83 3.18
CA ILE A 96 6.50 -1.81 2.54
C ILE A 96 6.34 -2.03 1.03
N PHE A 97 7.08 -1.25 0.23
CA PHE A 97 7.16 -1.37 -1.22
C PHE A 97 8.60 -1.64 -1.64
N HIS A 98 8.86 -2.90 -1.96
CA HIS A 98 10.08 -3.37 -2.62
C HIS A 98 9.79 -3.50 -4.12
N LYS A 99 10.55 -2.80 -4.96
CA LYS A 99 10.53 -2.99 -6.42
C LYS A 99 11.88 -3.53 -6.87
N LYS A 100 11.91 -4.79 -7.30
CA LYS A 100 13.13 -5.45 -7.77
C LYS A 100 13.56 -4.93 -9.13
N SER A 101 14.85 -5.00 -9.42
CA SER A 101 15.36 -4.82 -10.79
C SER A 101 14.60 -5.72 -11.78
N GLY A 102 14.05 -5.14 -12.84
CA GLY A 102 13.25 -5.85 -13.86
C GLY A 102 11.77 -6.04 -13.51
N GLU A 103 11.31 -5.60 -12.34
CA GLU A 103 9.92 -5.74 -11.95
C GLU A 103 9.01 -4.74 -12.67
N ASN A 104 7.81 -5.19 -13.03
CA ASN A 104 6.78 -4.34 -13.62
C ASN A 104 6.33 -3.20 -12.69
N GLY A 105 5.87 -2.13 -13.31
CA GLY A 105 5.22 -1.03 -12.62
C GLY A 105 3.90 -1.46 -11.97
N THR A 106 3.38 -0.60 -11.10
CA THR A 106 2.00 -0.73 -10.61
C THR A 106 1.11 0.12 -11.49
N GLY A 107 0.06 -0.47 -12.02
CA GLY A 107 -0.88 0.23 -12.89
C GLY A 107 -1.75 1.24 -12.15
N TRP A 108 -2.62 1.90 -12.92
CA TRP A 108 -3.41 3.03 -12.42
C TRP A 108 -4.52 2.58 -11.48
N HIS A 109 -4.55 3.16 -10.29
CA HIS A 109 -5.57 2.89 -9.30
C HIS A 109 -5.90 4.10 -8.43
N GLN A 110 -7.12 4.07 -7.91
CA GLN A 110 -7.66 5.05 -6.97
C GLN A 110 -8.72 4.41 -6.08
N GLU A 111 -9.00 5.01 -4.94
CA GLU A 111 -10.11 4.63 -4.07
C GLU A 111 -11.19 5.72 -4.03
N TRP A 112 -12.45 5.30 -3.92
CA TRP A 112 -13.58 6.21 -3.97
C TRP A 112 -14.76 5.69 -3.14
N GLY A 113 -15.23 6.51 -2.20
CA GLY A 113 -16.29 6.11 -1.27
C GLY A 113 -15.73 5.34 -0.08
N GLU A 114 -15.73 4.01 -0.15
CA GLU A 114 -15.07 3.15 0.83
C GLU A 114 -13.63 2.84 0.39
N PHE A 115 -12.77 2.51 1.35
CA PHE A 115 -11.43 2.03 1.04
C PHE A 115 -11.44 0.53 1.22
N ASP A 116 -11.58 -0.18 0.11
CA ASP A 116 -11.40 -1.62 0.13
C ASP A 116 -9.92 -1.91 0.35
N GLY A 117 -9.04 -1.15 -0.30
CA GLY A 117 -7.60 -1.25 -0.07
C GLY A 117 -6.99 -2.53 -0.57
N GLU A 118 -7.75 -3.22 -1.42
CA GLU A 118 -7.59 -4.61 -1.75
C GLU A 118 -7.81 -4.76 -3.23
N GLU A 119 -6.69 -5.10 -3.85
CA GLU A 119 -6.55 -5.23 -5.29
C GLU A 119 -7.02 -6.61 -5.75
N ILE A 120 -6.99 -7.57 -4.82
CA ILE A 120 -7.36 -8.98 -4.92
C ILE A 120 -8.10 -9.31 -3.63
N GLY A 121 -9.25 -9.99 -3.71
CA GLY A 121 -9.98 -10.33 -2.49
C GLY A 121 -11.48 -10.51 -2.66
N ASN A 122 -12.17 -10.48 -1.52
CA ASN A 122 -13.62 -10.65 -1.42
C ASN A 122 -14.40 -9.32 -1.49
N ASN A 123 -13.72 -8.21 -1.84
CA ASN A 123 -14.29 -6.85 -1.94
C ASN A 123 -14.87 -6.34 -0.61
N LYS A 124 -14.24 -6.69 0.51
CA LYS A 124 -14.64 -6.25 1.85
C LYS A 124 -13.93 -4.93 2.21
N PRO A 125 -14.67 -3.87 2.56
CA PRO A 125 -14.08 -2.57 2.88
C PRO A 125 -13.20 -2.64 4.14
N SER A 126 -11.99 -2.12 4.02
CA SER A 126 -11.06 -1.86 5.12
C SER A 126 -11.37 -0.54 5.84
N LEU A 127 -11.90 0.47 5.15
CA LEU A 127 -12.35 1.72 5.76
C LEU A 127 -13.72 2.12 5.24
N ARG A 128 -14.56 2.65 6.14
CA ARG A 128 -15.86 3.23 5.81
C ARG A 128 -15.96 4.64 6.40
N PRO A 129 -15.87 5.71 5.59
CA PRO A 129 -16.02 7.07 6.10
C PRO A 129 -17.47 7.38 6.44
N LYS A 130 -17.70 8.35 7.34
CA LYS A 130 -19.03 8.93 7.54
C LYS A 130 -19.57 9.51 6.24
N HIS A 131 -20.89 9.46 6.08
CA HIS A 131 -21.59 9.94 4.88
C HIS A 131 -21.19 11.39 4.53
N GLU A 132 -21.05 12.25 5.54
CA GLU A 132 -20.68 13.67 5.41
C GLU A 132 -19.28 13.89 4.80
N ARG A 133 -18.38 12.90 4.89
CA ARG A 133 -17.04 12.97 4.30
C ARG A 133 -16.98 12.43 2.89
N ARG A 134 -18.05 11.82 2.35
CA ARG A 134 -18.04 11.22 1.00
C ARG A 134 -17.81 12.25 -0.11
N ASP A 135 -18.01 13.54 0.16
CA ASP A 135 -17.75 14.61 -0.82
C ASP A 135 -16.33 15.20 -0.75
N ARG A 136 -15.48 14.71 0.16
CA ARG A 136 -14.08 15.19 0.36
C ARG A 136 -13.13 14.01 0.52
N TRP A 137 -11.83 14.24 0.37
CA TRP A 137 -10.86 13.23 0.81
C TRP A 137 -10.86 13.14 2.34
N TRP A 138 -10.63 11.94 2.85
CA TRP A 138 -10.70 11.64 4.28
C TRP A 138 -9.60 10.68 4.74
N ASN A 139 -8.86 10.10 3.79
CA ASN A 139 -7.72 9.24 4.07
C ASN A 139 -6.52 9.69 3.23
N LEU A 140 -5.40 9.94 3.90
CA LEU A 140 -4.15 10.33 3.26
C LEU A 140 -3.21 9.15 3.23
N THR A 141 -2.44 9.06 2.16
CA THR A 141 -1.26 8.21 2.09
C THR A 141 -0.04 9.10 2.14
N VAL A 142 0.91 8.74 3.00
CA VAL A 142 2.25 9.31 3.02
C VAL A 142 3.20 8.23 2.56
N TRP A 143 3.94 8.47 1.47
CA TRP A 143 4.91 7.53 0.93
C TRP A 143 6.31 8.10 1.08
N VAL A 144 7.20 7.34 1.72
CA VAL A 144 8.57 7.76 2.06
C VAL A 144 9.57 6.94 1.25
N ALA A 145 10.49 7.62 0.59
CA ALA A 145 11.61 7.00 -0.12
C ALA A 145 12.64 6.49 0.90
N LEU A 146 12.87 5.18 0.99
CA LEU A 146 13.92 4.60 1.85
C LEU A 146 15.25 4.44 1.11
N THR A 147 15.20 4.39 -0.22
CA THR A 147 16.34 4.54 -1.13
C THR A 147 16.15 5.79 -2.00
N ASP A 148 17.19 6.18 -2.74
CA ASP A 148 16.99 7.07 -3.89
C ASP A 148 16.07 6.38 -4.92
N VAL A 149 15.22 7.17 -5.55
CA VAL A 149 14.22 6.77 -6.53
C VAL A 149 14.45 7.60 -7.78
N GLU A 150 15.25 7.04 -8.69
CA GLU A 150 15.52 7.63 -10.00
C GLU A 150 14.40 7.32 -11.00
N LEU A 151 14.42 7.96 -12.17
CA LEU A 151 13.37 7.83 -13.18
C LEU A 151 13.17 6.39 -13.70
N ASP A 152 14.25 5.61 -13.73
CA ASP A 152 14.29 4.21 -14.16
C ASP A 152 14.10 3.21 -13.01
N CYS A 153 13.91 3.69 -11.78
CA CYS A 153 13.88 2.88 -10.56
C CYS A 153 12.47 2.83 -9.95
N ALA A 154 11.47 2.58 -10.80
CA ALA A 154 10.05 2.53 -10.48
C ALA A 154 9.53 3.74 -9.64
N PRO A 155 9.73 4.99 -10.08
CA PRO A 155 9.15 6.16 -9.41
C PRO A 155 7.62 6.12 -9.43
N LEU A 156 7.00 6.74 -8.42
CA LEU A 156 5.56 6.96 -8.41
C LEU A 156 5.14 7.89 -9.54
N ARG A 157 3.94 7.65 -10.07
CA ARG A 157 3.24 8.54 -11.02
C ARG A 157 1.89 8.92 -10.46
N PHE A 158 1.44 10.13 -10.79
CA PHE A 158 0.13 10.66 -10.44
C PHE A 158 -0.55 11.27 -11.66
N ILE A 159 -1.87 11.21 -11.72
CA ILE A 159 -2.67 12.06 -12.62
C ILE A 159 -3.13 13.29 -11.82
N ARG A 160 -2.69 14.48 -12.21
CA ARG A 160 -3.02 15.72 -11.49
C ARG A 160 -4.51 16.00 -11.52
N GLY A 161 -5.07 16.24 -10.34
CA GLY A 161 -6.47 16.64 -10.19
C GLY A 161 -7.48 15.49 -10.36
N SER A 162 -7.00 14.27 -10.57
CA SER A 162 -7.85 13.10 -10.82
C SER A 162 -8.73 12.75 -9.61
N HIS A 163 -8.34 13.16 -8.39
CA HIS A 163 -9.10 13.00 -7.16
C HIS A 163 -10.48 13.69 -7.16
N LYS A 164 -10.75 14.51 -8.17
CA LYS A 164 -12.03 15.21 -8.37
C LYS A 164 -13.04 14.40 -9.17
N LYS A 165 -12.62 13.31 -9.84
CA LYS A 165 -13.52 12.45 -10.63
C LYS A 165 -13.34 10.99 -10.27
N GLN A 166 -14.44 10.24 -10.29
CA GLN A 166 -14.37 8.79 -10.15
C GLN A 166 -14.11 8.16 -11.52
N TYR A 167 -13.06 7.35 -11.63
CA TYR A 167 -12.82 6.50 -12.79
C TYR A 167 -13.60 5.19 -12.61
N PRO A 168 -14.24 4.68 -13.68
CA PRO A 168 -14.91 3.39 -13.62
C PRO A 168 -13.94 2.26 -13.26
N LYS A 169 -14.45 1.29 -12.52
CA LYS A 169 -13.72 0.08 -12.13
C LYS A 169 -14.48 -1.14 -12.63
N THR A 170 -13.74 -2.20 -12.97
CA THR A 170 -14.32 -3.52 -13.24
C THR A 170 -13.53 -4.59 -12.51
N MET A 171 -14.15 -5.75 -12.30
CA MET A 171 -13.44 -6.95 -11.87
C MET A 171 -12.94 -7.70 -13.11
N VAL A 172 -11.69 -8.13 -13.07
CA VAL A 172 -11.02 -8.95 -14.09
C VAL A 172 -10.35 -10.15 -13.42
N PRO A 173 -9.95 -11.19 -14.17
CA PRO A 173 -9.01 -12.19 -13.66
C PRO A 173 -7.78 -11.52 -13.04
N MET A 174 -7.27 -12.03 -11.92
CA MET A 174 -6.13 -11.43 -11.22
C MET A 174 -4.90 -11.24 -12.11
N THR A 175 -4.69 -12.13 -13.06
CA THR A 175 -3.60 -12.06 -14.05
C THR A 175 -3.70 -10.88 -15.02
N GLU A 176 -4.85 -10.21 -15.09
CA GLU A 176 -5.12 -9.04 -15.94
C GLU A 176 -5.23 -7.73 -15.14
N SER A 177 -5.03 -7.81 -13.82
CA SER A 177 -5.09 -6.69 -12.89
C SER A 177 -3.93 -5.72 -13.08
N GLU A 178 -4.15 -4.46 -12.73
CA GLU A 178 -3.11 -3.42 -12.63
C GLU A 178 -2.05 -3.72 -11.55
N PHE A 179 -2.30 -4.73 -10.72
CA PHE A 179 -1.43 -5.18 -9.62
C PHE A 179 -0.81 -6.54 -9.87
N TRP A 180 -1.01 -7.10 -11.07
CA TRP A 180 -0.36 -8.35 -11.44
C TRP A 180 1.15 -8.15 -11.55
N HIS A 181 1.89 -8.91 -10.74
CA HIS A 181 3.34 -9.03 -10.80
C HIS A 181 3.69 -10.47 -11.14
N ASP A 182 4.75 -10.69 -11.91
CA ASP A 182 5.20 -12.05 -12.23
C ASP A 182 5.66 -12.76 -10.95
N PRO A 183 4.92 -13.76 -10.44
CA PRO A 183 5.27 -14.42 -9.18
C PRO A 183 6.53 -15.29 -9.30
N PHE A 184 6.99 -15.54 -10.53
CA PHE A 184 8.10 -16.45 -10.80
C PHE A 184 9.45 -15.73 -10.94
N ILE A 185 9.50 -14.40 -10.75
CA ILE A 185 10.72 -13.60 -11.00
C ILE A 185 11.95 -14.10 -10.23
N ASP A 186 11.76 -14.67 -9.03
CA ASP A 186 12.84 -15.26 -8.23
C ASP A 186 12.84 -16.80 -8.20
N CYS A 187 11.96 -17.43 -8.98
CA CYS A 187 11.85 -18.89 -9.00
C CYS A 187 12.71 -19.45 -10.14
N LYS A 188 13.71 -20.25 -9.78
CA LYS A 188 14.60 -20.95 -10.72
C LYS A 188 14.16 -22.39 -10.95
N THR A 189 13.48 -22.98 -9.98
CA THR A 189 13.05 -24.37 -9.98
C THR A 189 11.55 -24.51 -9.71
N ILE A 190 11.00 -25.71 -9.91
CA ILE A 190 9.62 -26.02 -9.53
C ILE A 190 9.49 -25.98 -8.01
N GLU A 191 10.50 -26.48 -7.30
CA GLU A 191 10.60 -26.52 -5.85
C GLU A 191 10.48 -25.11 -5.26
N ASP A 192 11.14 -24.12 -5.85
CA ASP A 192 11.03 -22.71 -5.42
C ASP A 192 9.58 -22.21 -5.47
N VAL A 193 8.83 -22.56 -6.52
CA VAL A 193 7.43 -22.14 -6.67
C VAL A 193 6.55 -22.80 -5.63
N VAL A 194 6.73 -24.09 -5.40
CA VAL A 194 5.93 -24.87 -4.45
C VAL A 194 6.21 -24.42 -3.02
N GLU A 195 7.49 -24.24 -2.67
CA GLU A 195 7.88 -23.74 -1.35
C GLU A 195 7.30 -22.35 -1.08
N ARG A 196 7.45 -21.42 -2.04
CA ARG A 196 6.88 -20.07 -1.91
C ARG A 196 5.35 -20.08 -1.86
N ALA A 197 4.70 -20.97 -2.60
CA ALA A 197 3.24 -21.10 -2.55
C ALA A 197 2.79 -21.53 -1.16
N ASN A 198 3.36 -22.62 -0.64
CA ASN A 198 3.08 -23.18 0.68
C ASN A 198 3.36 -22.17 1.81
N ASN A 199 4.34 -21.30 1.62
CA ASN A 199 4.73 -20.29 2.60
C ASN A 199 4.00 -18.94 2.43
N HIS A 200 3.03 -18.81 1.52
CA HIS A 200 2.27 -17.58 1.25
C HIS A 200 3.15 -16.41 0.72
N THR A 201 4.25 -16.72 0.04
CA THR A 201 5.23 -15.74 -0.46
C THR A 201 5.32 -15.72 -1.99
N LEU A 202 4.52 -16.54 -2.67
CA LEU A 202 4.48 -16.59 -4.13
C LEU A 202 3.78 -15.36 -4.72
N VAL A 203 2.62 -14.99 -4.19
CA VAL A 203 1.88 -13.78 -4.56
C VAL A 203 1.58 -13.00 -3.29
N LEU A 204 1.96 -11.72 -3.27
CA LEU A 204 1.76 -10.87 -2.11
C LEU A 204 0.26 -10.68 -1.83
N ASP A 205 -0.12 -10.72 -0.54
CA ASP A 205 -1.50 -10.53 -0.06
C ASP A 205 -2.51 -11.59 -0.56
N VAL A 206 -2.05 -12.70 -1.16
CA VAL A 206 -2.88 -13.83 -1.59
C VAL A 206 -2.46 -15.09 -0.85
N ASP A 207 -3.44 -15.84 -0.34
CA ASP A 207 -3.18 -17.16 0.20
C ASP A 207 -2.95 -18.17 -0.93
N THR A 208 -1.70 -18.57 -1.11
CA THR A 208 -1.29 -19.54 -2.13
C THR A 208 -0.98 -20.92 -1.54
N SER A 209 -1.23 -21.15 -0.25
CA SER A 209 -0.80 -22.38 0.43
C SER A 209 -1.51 -23.63 -0.10
N GLY A 210 -2.79 -23.49 -0.50
CA GLY A 210 -3.60 -24.56 -1.08
C GLY A 210 -3.42 -24.76 -2.59
N LEU A 211 -2.55 -23.99 -3.25
CA LEU A 211 -2.50 -23.90 -4.73
C LEU A 211 -2.24 -25.25 -5.41
N PHE A 212 -1.44 -26.12 -4.79
CA PHE A 212 -1.00 -27.39 -5.36
C PHE A 212 -1.71 -28.63 -4.79
N GLU A 213 -2.70 -28.47 -3.90
CA GLU A 213 -3.40 -29.60 -3.24
C GLU A 213 -3.99 -30.62 -4.24
N ASN A 214 -4.44 -30.13 -5.41
CA ASN A 214 -5.09 -30.95 -6.43
C ASN A 214 -4.26 -31.05 -7.73
N TYR A 215 -2.94 -30.80 -7.67
CA TYR A 215 -2.07 -30.79 -8.85
C TYR A 215 -0.88 -31.75 -8.71
N GLN A 216 -0.79 -32.72 -9.64
CA GLN A 216 0.34 -33.64 -9.69
C GLN A 216 1.55 -33.00 -10.37
N ILE A 217 2.57 -32.68 -9.55
CA ILE A 217 3.83 -32.04 -10.00
C ILE A 217 4.78 -33.05 -10.69
N SER A 218 4.74 -34.33 -10.30
CA SER A 218 5.63 -35.35 -10.86
C SER A 218 5.48 -35.47 -12.39
N GLY A 219 6.60 -35.36 -13.11
CA GLY A 219 6.65 -35.41 -14.58
C GLY A 219 6.29 -34.10 -15.29
N LYS A 220 6.09 -32.99 -14.56
CA LYS A 220 5.81 -31.67 -15.13
C LYS A 220 7.08 -30.89 -15.41
N SER A 221 7.06 -30.11 -16.49
CA SER A 221 8.08 -29.10 -16.75
C SER A 221 7.84 -27.84 -15.91
N PHE A 222 8.84 -26.97 -15.82
CA PHE A 222 8.68 -25.70 -15.12
C PHE A 222 7.58 -24.82 -15.74
N GLU A 223 7.43 -24.85 -17.07
CA GLU A 223 6.39 -24.07 -17.75
C GLU A 223 4.99 -24.65 -17.53
N ASP A 224 4.84 -25.98 -17.38
CA ASP A 224 3.57 -26.60 -17.00
C ASP A 224 3.09 -26.10 -15.64
N VAL A 225 4.01 -25.99 -14.67
CA VAL A 225 3.73 -25.48 -13.33
C VAL A 225 3.37 -24.00 -13.39
N LYS A 226 4.12 -23.17 -14.13
CA LYS A 226 3.78 -21.75 -14.31
C LYS A 226 2.42 -21.55 -14.95
N THR A 227 2.11 -22.36 -15.96
CA THR A 227 0.81 -22.33 -16.65
C THR A 227 -0.33 -22.69 -15.70
N TYR A 228 -0.16 -23.74 -14.89
CA TYR A 228 -1.14 -24.14 -13.88
C TYR A 228 -1.36 -23.03 -12.84
N VAL A 229 -0.29 -22.49 -12.26
CA VAL A 229 -0.36 -21.41 -11.27
C VAL A 229 -1.10 -20.20 -11.86
N ARG A 230 -0.76 -19.75 -13.07
CA ARG A 230 -1.48 -18.65 -13.73
C ARG A 230 -2.97 -18.95 -13.91
N ALA A 231 -3.32 -20.18 -14.29
CA ALA A 231 -4.71 -20.59 -14.46
C ALA A 231 -5.49 -20.60 -13.14
N GLU A 232 -4.90 -21.05 -12.04
CA GLU A 232 -5.53 -20.99 -10.71
C GLU A 232 -5.71 -19.54 -10.24
N LEU A 233 -4.66 -18.74 -10.39
CA LEU A 233 -4.66 -17.33 -10.00
C LEU A 233 -5.65 -16.50 -10.83
N ALA A 234 -5.87 -16.83 -12.10
CA ALA A 234 -6.87 -16.19 -12.95
C ALA A 234 -8.33 -16.41 -12.47
N LYS A 235 -8.58 -17.40 -11.61
CA LYS A 235 -9.91 -17.60 -11.01
C LYS A 235 -10.24 -16.55 -9.94
N LEU A 236 -9.22 -15.90 -9.39
CA LEU A 236 -9.40 -14.85 -8.39
C LEU A 236 -9.80 -13.54 -9.08
N PRO A 237 -10.89 -12.87 -8.66
CA PRO A 237 -11.24 -11.58 -9.20
C PRO A 237 -10.35 -10.49 -8.60
N ALA A 238 -9.91 -9.57 -9.44
CA ALA A 238 -9.11 -8.41 -9.06
C ALA A 238 -9.64 -7.14 -9.71
N LYS A 239 -9.37 -6.00 -9.10
CA LYS A 239 -9.84 -4.70 -9.60
C LYS A 239 -8.96 -4.21 -10.75
N LYS A 240 -9.61 -3.61 -11.73
CA LYS A 240 -8.98 -2.86 -12.83
C LYS A 240 -9.68 -1.53 -13.03
N THR A 241 -8.89 -0.46 -13.10
CA THR A 241 -9.37 0.87 -13.46
C THR A 241 -9.56 0.95 -14.97
N LEU A 242 -10.65 1.56 -15.41
CA LEU A 242 -10.96 1.76 -16.82
C LEU A 242 -10.90 3.24 -17.22
N GLY A 243 -10.70 3.49 -18.52
CA GLY A 243 -10.85 4.81 -19.11
C GLY A 243 -9.70 5.78 -18.82
N VAL A 244 -8.51 5.27 -18.52
CA VAL A 244 -7.29 6.08 -18.48
C VAL A 244 -6.63 6.04 -19.85
N ASP A 245 -6.81 7.10 -20.63
CA ASP A 245 -5.97 7.38 -21.80
C ASP A 245 -4.82 8.27 -21.34
N GLU A 246 -3.61 7.72 -21.23
CA GLU A 246 -2.45 8.48 -20.75
C GLU A 246 -2.12 9.70 -21.63
N SER A 247 -2.54 9.71 -22.90
CA SER A 247 -2.30 10.84 -23.81
C SER A 247 -3.20 12.04 -23.53
N GLU A 248 -4.32 11.83 -22.84
CA GLU A 248 -5.30 12.87 -22.48
C GLU A 248 -5.17 13.34 -21.03
N GLU A 249 -4.28 12.74 -20.24
CA GLU A 249 -4.17 12.97 -18.79
C GLU A 249 -2.90 13.77 -18.43
N ASP A 250 -3.01 14.66 -17.42
CA ASP A 250 -1.86 15.42 -16.90
C ASP A 250 -1.06 14.54 -15.92
N ILE A 251 -0.19 13.69 -16.48
CA ILE A 251 0.61 12.74 -15.71
C ILE A 251 1.94 13.35 -15.28
N VAL A 252 2.27 13.15 -14.01
CA VAL A 252 3.55 13.53 -13.42
C VAL A 252 4.24 12.34 -12.79
N THR A 253 5.54 12.18 -13.06
CA THR A 253 6.42 11.19 -12.43
C THR A 253 7.26 11.88 -11.37
N ILE A 254 7.41 11.26 -10.19
CA ILE A 254 8.08 11.86 -9.04
C ILE A 254 9.31 11.03 -8.65
N PRO A 255 10.51 11.36 -9.19
CA PRO A 255 11.78 10.95 -8.61
C PRO A 255 11.95 11.55 -7.22
N MET A 256 12.65 10.84 -6.33
CA MET A 256 12.78 11.21 -4.92
C MET A 256 14.15 10.82 -4.40
N LYS A 257 14.75 11.66 -3.56
CA LYS A 257 15.94 11.31 -2.78
C LYS A 257 15.55 10.58 -1.50
N LYS A 258 16.46 9.74 -1.00
CA LYS A 258 16.27 9.01 0.25
C LYS A 258 15.82 9.95 1.37
N GLY A 259 14.70 9.60 2.00
CA GLY A 259 14.06 10.34 3.07
C GLY A 259 13.03 11.37 2.62
N GLU A 260 13.02 11.77 1.35
CA GLU A 260 11.92 12.58 0.82
C GLU A 260 10.61 11.77 0.83
N PHE A 261 9.50 12.50 0.83
CA PHE A 261 8.18 11.87 0.91
C PHE A 261 7.14 12.59 0.05
N VAL A 262 6.04 11.92 -0.27
CA VAL A 262 4.86 12.52 -0.90
C VAL A 262 3.63 12.26 -0.04
N ILE A 263 2.68 13.20 -0.03
CA ILE A 263 1.36 13.04 0.58
C ILE A 263 0.32 13.06 -0.54
N PHE A 264 -0.63 12.13 -0.55
CA PHE A 264 -1.73 12.13 -1.52
C PHE A 264 -3.03 11.56 -0.94
N THR A 265 -4.16 11.97 -1.50
CA THR A 265 -5.49 11.50 -1.07
C THR A 265 -5.77 10.09 -1.58
N GLU A 266 -6.69 9.38 -0.94
CA GLU A 266 -7.15 8.06 -1.39
C GLU A 266 -7.71 8.06 -2.82
N ARG A 267 -8.20 9.21 -3.28
CA ARG A 267 -8.83 9.40 -4.60
C ARG A 267 -7.86 9.73 -5.71
N THR A 268 -6.61 10.04 -5.40
CA THR A 268 -5.66 10.45 -6.43
C THR A 268 -5.23 9.22 -7.21
N MET A 269 -5.38 9.28 -8.53
CA MET A 269 -4.98 8.21 -9.42
C MET A 269 -3.46 8.15 -9.40
N HIS A 270 -2.94 6.98 -9.04
CA HIS A 270 -1.51 6.78 -8.90
C HIS A 270 -1.10 5.40 -9.38
N GLY A 271 0.18 5.27 -9.66
CA GLY A 271 0.84 4.05 -10.11
C GLY A 271 2.35 4.19 -9.95
N SER A 272 3.10 3.30 -10.57
CA SER A 272 4.56 3.45 -10.70
C SER A 272 5.04 2.96 -12.06
N LEU A 273 6.15 3.52 -12.53
CA LEU A 273 6.87 2.95 -13.66
C LEU A 273 7.46 1.58 -13.29
N PRO A 274 7.82 0.74 -14.29
CA PRO A 274 8.67 -0.42 -14.04
C PRO A 274 10.03 -0.02 -13.48
N ASN A 275 10.67 -0.96 -12.80
CA ASN A 275 12.07 -0.82 -12.40
C ASN A 275 12.95 -1.40 -13.51
N THR A 276 13.49 -0.55 -14.37
CA THR A 276 14.42 -0.93 -15.45
C THR A 276 15.88 -0.72 -15.07
N SER A 277 16.14 -0.22 -13.85
CA SER A 277 17.49 -0.03 -13.31
C SER A 277 18.10 -1.35 -12.82
N SER A 278 19.37 -1.33 -12.46
CA SER A 278 20.07 -2.46 -11.83
C SER A 278 19.90 -2.52 -10.30
N ASN A 279 19.16 -1.59 -9.70
CA ASN A 279 19.04 -1.45 -8.25
C ASN A 279 17.62 -1.74 -7.79
N ASP A 280 17.49 -2.32 -6.60
CA ASP A 280 16.19 -2.45 -5.94
C ASP A 280 15.77 -1.11 -5.32
N ARG A 281 14.48 -0.78 -5.45
CA ARG A 281 13.88 0.38 -4.80
C ARG A 281 13.11 -0.03 -3.55
N PHE A 282 13.36 0.67 -2.46
CA PHE A 282 12.61 0.52 -1.22
C PHE A 282 11.90 1.81 -0.86
N GLY A 283 10.62 1.70 -0.57
CA GLY A 283 9.84 2.74 0.07
C GLY A 283 8.87 2.14 1.07
N ILE A 284 8.34 2.98 1.93
CA ILE A 284 7.28 2.60 2.87
C ILE A 284 6.18 3.63 2.81
N ASN A 285 4.93 3.17 2.76
CA ASN A 285 3.80 4.06 2.97
C ASN A 285 3.17 3.81 4.33
N PHE A 286 2.47 4.83 4.79
CA PHE A 286 1.50 4.72 5.86
C PHE A 286 0.28 5.55 5.51
N ARG A 287 -0.86 5.11 6.04
CA ARG A 287 -2.16 5.70 5.75
C ARG A 287 -2.75 6.26 7.02
N VAL A 288 -3.21 7.50 6.92
CA VAL A 288 -3.77 8.28 8.02
C VAL A 288 -5.18 8.68 7.65
N THR A 289 -6.13 8.36 8.52
CA THR A 289 -7.55 8.67 8.32
C THR A 289 -8.07 9.55 9.45
N ALA A 290 -9.16 10.27 9.19
CA ALA A 290 -9.94 10.90 10.26
C ALA A 290 -10.52 9.82 11.20
N THR A 291 -10.49 10.06 12.52
CA THR A 291 -10.91 9.07 13.53
C THR A 291 -12.42 8.78 13.55
N ASP A 292 -13.22 9.57 12.82
CA ASP A 292 -14.65 9.30 12.62
C ASP A 292 -14.93 8.29 11.49
N THR A 293 -13.89 7.83 10.81
CA THR A 293 -13.93 6.75 9.82
C THR A 293 -13.89 5.40 10.53
N GLU A 294 -14.77 4.47 10.17
CA GLU A 294 -14.72 3.10 10.69
C GLU A 294 -13.56 2.36 10.03
N ILE A 295 -12.67 1.79 10.85
CA ILE A 295 -11.52 1.00 10.44
C ILE A 295 -11.86 -0.48 10.65
N TYR A 296 -11.79 -1.27 9.57
CA TYR A 296 -12.24 -2.65 9.49
C TYR A 296 -13.66 -2.82 10.06
N PRO A 297 -14.69 -2.24 9.40
CA PRO A 297 -16.04 -2.17 9.95
C PRO A 297 -16.57 -3.54 10.40
N PHE A 298 -16.28 -4.64 9.72
CA PHE A 298 -16.82 -5.95 10.13
C PHE A 298 -16.25 -6.49 11.44
N ARG A 299 -15.17 -5.91 11.96
CA ARG A 299 -14.61 -6.26 13.28
C ARG A 299 -15.63 -6.07 14.40
N TYR A 300 -16.47 -5.02 14.34
CA TYR A 300 -17.51 -4.80 15.37
C TYR A 300 -18.60 -5.89 15.35
N LEU A 301 -18.69 -6.66 14.27
CA LEU A 301 -19.59 -7.81 14.10
C LEU A 301 -18.92 -9.14 14.49
N GLY A 302 -17.68 -9.13 14.98
CA GLY A 302 -16.91 -10.33 15.31
C GLY A 302 -16.27 -11.01 14.10
N ASP A 303 -16.24 -10.36 12.94
CA ASP A 303 -15.59 -10.86 11.73
C ASP A 303 -14.22 -10.18 11.54
N PHE A 304 -13.17 -10.95 11.84
CA PHE A 304 -11.78 -10.51 11.87
C PHE A 304 -10.99 -10.90 10.61
N ILE A 305 -11.64 -11.32 9.54
CA ILE A 305 -10.95 -11.62 8.28
C ILE A 305 -11.06 -10.39 7.39
N ASP A 306 -9.97 -9.68 7.10
CA ASP A 306 -10.01 -8.60 6.10
C ASP A 306 -10.25 -9.18 4.70
N GLY A 307 -10.46 -8.34 3.69
CA GLY A 307 -10.76 -8.88 2.37
C GLY A 307 -9.54 -9.35 1.56
N SER A 308 -8.32 -9.16 2.08
CA SER A 308 -7.12 -9.92 1.68
C SER A 308 -7.06 -11.31 2.33
N ASN A 309 -8.12 -11.70 3.07
CA ASN A 309 -8.20 -12.91 3.86
C ASN A 309 -7.13 -13.00 4.96
N ILE A 310 -6.75 -11.86 5.57
CA ILE A 310 -5.85 -11.82 6.72
C ILE A 310 -6.66 -11.76 8.00
N ASP A 311 -6.29 -12.60 8.98
CA ASP A 311 -6.79 -12.50 10.35
C ASP A 311 -6.22 -11.24 11.03
N ILE A 312 -7.08 -10.23 11.18
CA ILE A 312 -6.78 -8.94 11.80
C ILE A 312 -7.18 -8.89 13.28
N THR A 313 -7.42 -10.03 13.94
CA THR A 313 -7.77 -10.10 15.38
C THR A 313 -6.75 -9.34 16.24
N ARG A 314 -5.47 -9.45 15.89
CA ARG A 314 -4.36 -8.81 16.62
C ARG A 314 -3.94 -7.45 16.06
N HIS A 315 -4.61 -6.96 15.01
CA HIS A 315 -4.38 -5.62 14.48
C HIS A 315 -4.95 -4.55 15.42
N SER A 316 -4.33 -3.37 15.44
CA SER A 316 -4.86 -2.15 16.04
C SER A 316 -4.35 -0.93 15.27
N SER A 317 -5.04 0.20 15.40
CA SER A 317 -4.58 1.48 14.84
C SER A 317 -3.79 2.27 15.89
N LEU A 318 -3.01 3.25 15.46
CA LEU A 318 -2.39 4.23 16.34
C LEU A 318 -3.19 5.54 16.29
N LEU A 319 -3.66 6.02 17.45
CA LEU A 319 -4.22 7.35 17.56
C LEU A 319 -3.06 8.36 17.53
N LEU A 320 -2.84 9.02 16.39
CA LEU A 320 -1.72 9.96 16.21
C LEU A 320 -1.94 11.26 17.00
N CYS A 321 -3.16 11.80 16.94
CA CYS A 321 -3.54 13.00 17.67
C CYS A 321 -5.07 13.13 17.78
N GLY A 322 -5.52 14.00 18.68
CA GLY A 322 -6.96 14.27 18.88
C GLY A 322 -7.65 13.16 19.67
N LYS A 323 -8.90 12.86 19.30
CA LYS A 323 -9.80 11.92 19.97
C LYS A 323 -10.30 10.84 19.02
N ASP A 324 -10.69 9.70 19.57
CA ASP A 324 -11.47 8.72 18.82
C ASP A 324 -12.92 9.20 18.64
N LEU A 325 -13.35 9.38 17.39
CA LEU A 325 -14.70 9.80 17.01
C LEU A 325 -15.54 8.67 16.39
N SER A 326 -15.03 7.43 16.44
CA SER A 326 -15.68 6.24 15.90
C SER A 326 -16.74 5.64 16.83
N ASN A 327 -16.95 6.23 18.02
CA ASN A 327 -17.77 5.68 19.10
C ASN A 327 -17.29 4.27 19.54
N ALA A 328 -15.97 4.11 19.75
CA ALA A 328 -15.33 2.87 20.15
C ALA A 328 -15.50 1.70 19.16
N ARG A 329 -15.79 2.00 17.88
CA ARG A 329 -15.81 0.99 16.79
C ARG A 329 -14.40 0.69 16.27
N ASN A 330 -13.48 1.63 16.40
CA ASN A 330 -12.08 1.44 16.03
C ASN A 330 -11.30 0.87 17.21
N SER A 331 -10.31 0.03 16.92
CA SER A 331 -9.34 -0.48 17.90
C SER A 331 -8.06 0.34 17.84
N TYR A 332 -7.60 0.84 18.98
CA TYR A 332 -6.34 1.58 19.11
C TYR A 332 -5.41 0.96 20.13
N THR A 333 -4.10 1.15 19.95
CA THR A 333 -3.04 0.77 20.91
C THR A 333 -2.11 1.92 21.24
#